data_AF-A0A5A8U3N4-F1
#
_entry.id   AF-A0A5A8U3N4-F1
#
_cell.length_a   1.000
_cell.length_b   1.000
_cell.length_c   1.000
_cell.angle_alpha   90.00
_cell.angle_beta   90.00
_cell.angle_gamma   90.00
#
_symmetry.space_group_name_H-M   'P 1'
#
loop_
_entity.id
_entity.type
_entity.pdbx_description
1 polymer ?
#
loop_
_entity_poly.entity_id
_entity_poly.type
_entity_poly.pdbx_seq_one_letter_code
_entity_poly.pdbx_strand_id
1 'polypeptide(L)' 'MKRNKKMACCNLKTNEKILCYCFNISENAYIEALQCGKGTALKDFVIFQTKHNYCNCENLNPQKHCCLKDFKVLEKANI' A
#
# COMPACT_ATOMS: atom_id res chain seq x y z
N MET A 1 7.99 -0.89 29.14
CA MET A 1 6.95 -1.92 28.88
C MET A 1 6.73 -2.03 27.38
N LYS A 2 6.71 -3.26 26.88
CA LYS A 2 6.68 -3.62 25.45
C LYS A 2 5.39 -3.09 24.80
N ARG A 3 5.49 -2.26 23.75
CA ARG A 3 4.33 -1.89 22.93
C ARG A 3 3.91 -3.14 22.16
N ASN A 4 2.91 -3.85 22.66
CA ASN A 4 2.18 -4.87 21.92
C ASN A 4 1.47 -4.16 20.75
N LYS A 5 2.06 -4.19 19.55
CA LYS A 5 1.36 -3.81 18.31
C LYS A 5 0.30 -4.88 18.08
N LYS A 6 -0.89 -4.64 18.65
CA LYS A 6 -2.09 -5.46 18.48
C LYS A 6 -2.26 -5.73 16.99
N MET A 7 -2.12 -7.01 16.63
CA MET A 7 -2.71 -7.58 15.44
C MET A 7 -4.23 -7.41 15.58
N ALA A 8 -4.78 -6.33 15.03
CA ALA A 8 -6.21 -6.13 14.94
C ALA A 8 -6.69 -6.72 13.61
N CYS A 9 -7.10 -7.99 13.65
CA CYS A 9 -8.07 -8.49 12.69
C CYS A 9 -9.40 -7.77 12.97
N CYS A 10 -10.01 -7.23 11.91
CA CYS A 10 -11.37 -6.68 11.83
C CYS A 10 -11.58 -5.18 12.14
N ASN A 11 -11.80 -4.42 11.05
CA ASN A 11 -12.69 -3.27 10.87
C ASN A 11 -12.81 -2.25 12.03
N LEU A 12 -11.79 -1.40 12.18
CA LEU A 12 -12.10 0.02 12.38
C LEU A 12 -12.31 0.62 10.99
N LYS A 13 -13.49 1.19 10.70
CA LYS A 13 -13.67 2.08 9.55
C LYS A 13 -12.96 3.40 9.83
N THR A 14 -11.64 3.38 9.80
CA THR A 14 -10.87 4.57 9.46
C THR A 14 -11.10 4.79 7.96
N ASN A 15 -11.48 5.99 7.53
CA ASN A 15 -11.54 6.37 6.11
C ASN A 15 -10.11 6.43 5.56
N GLU A 16 -9.39 5.32 5.61
CA GLU A 16 -8.04 5.20 5.12
C GLU A 16 -8.07 5.19 3.60
N LYS A 17 -7.36 6.15 3.02
CA LYS A 17 -7.17 6.21 1.58
C LYS A 17 -6.38 4.98 1.15
N ILE A 18 -6.98 4.19 0.27
CA ILE A 18 -6.34 2.99 -0.28
C ILE A 18 -5.36 3.40 -1.37
N LEU A 19 -4.11 3.00 -1.21
CA LEU A 19 -3.05 3.19 -2.21
C LEU A 19 -3.13 2.10 -3.27
N CYS A 20 -3.26 0.83 -2.86
CA CYS A 20 -3.35 -0.29 -3.78
C CYS A 20 -4.52 -1.21 -3.49
N TYR A 21 -5.55 -1.11 -4.33
CA TYR A 21 -6.78 -1.90 -4.22
C TYR A 21 -6.58 -3.40 -4.47
N CYS A 22 -5.59 -3.80 -5.29
CA CYS A 22 -5.30 -5.22 -5.54
C CYS A 22 -4.83 -5.98 -4.29
N PHE A 23 -4.11 -5.30 -3.40
CA PHE A 23 -3.45 -5.93 -2.26
C PHE A 23 -3.86 -5.31 -0.92
N ASN A 24 -4.93 -4.50 -0.92
CA ASN A 24 -5.46 -3.81 0.24
C ASN A 24 -4.40 -3.04 1.05
N ILE A 25 -3.55 -2.27 0.35
CA ILE A 25 -2.52 -1.44 0.97
C ILE A 25 -3.06 -0.02 1.10
N SER A 26 -3.13 0.54 2.32
CA SER A 26 -3.47 1.95 2.54
C SER A 26 -2.27 2.87 2.36
N GLU A 27 -2.50 4.15 2.08
CA GLU A 27 -1.43 5.16 2.03
C GLU A 27 -0.68 5.21 3.37
N ASN A 28 -1.40 5.17 4.49
CA ASN A 28 -0.83 5.17 5.83
C ASN A 28 0.09 3.96 6.04
N ALA A 29 -0.32 2.76 5.61
CA ALA A 29 0.52 1.57 5.71
C ALA A 29 1.83 1.72 4.91
N TYR A 30 1.77 2.35 3.73
CA TYR A 30 2.97 2.61 2.94
C TYR A 30 3.88 3.67 3.57
N ILE A 31 3.30 4.74 4.12
CA ILE A 31 4.05 5.80 4.82
C ILE A 31 4.73 5.23 6.08
N GLU A 32 4.04 4.42 6.89
CA GLU A 32 4.64 3.72 8.03
C GLU A 32 5.79 2.81 7.58
N ALA A 33 5.63 2.13 6.44
CA ALA A 33 6.68 1.28 5.88
C ALA A 33 7.90 2.12 5.46
N LEU A 34 7.72 3.28 4.83
CA LEU A 34 8.81 4.20 4.48
C LEU A 34 9.58 4.64 5.74
N GLN A 35 8.88 5.08 6.79
CA GLN A 35 9.49 5.49 8.06
C GLN A 35 10.26 4.35 8.75
N CYS A 36 9.83 3.11 8.55
CA CYS A 36 10.49 1.93 9.09
C CYS A 36 11.60 1.36 8.18
N GLY A 37 11.92 2.01 7.05
CA GLY A 37 12.90 1.51 6.07
C GLY A 37 12.44 0.28 5.28
N LYS A 38 11.13 -0.02 5.27
CA LYS A 38 10.50 -1.17 4.60
C LYS A 38 9.70 -0.79 3.35
N GLY A 39 9.65 0.50 2.99
CA GLY A 39 8.89 0.98 1.83
C GLY A 39 9.30 0.29 0.53
N THR A 40 10.61 0.17 0.28
CA THR A 40 11.16 -0.51 -0.91
C THR A 40 10.66 -1.95 -1.02
N ALA A 41 10.75 -2.73 0.06
CA ALA A 41 10.31 -4.13 0.05
C ALA A 41 8.80 -4.27 -0.21
N LEU A 42 7.98 -3.38 0.36
CA LEU A 42 6.54 -3.38 0.13
C LEU A 42 6.20 -3.00 -1.32
N LYS A 43 6.92 -2.05 -1.90
CA LYS A 43 6.77 -1.68 -3.32
C LYS A 43 7.24 -2.79 -4.25
N ASP A 44 8.37 -3.44 -3.95
CA ASP A 44 8.90 -4.55 -4.73
C ASP A 44 7.94 -5.74 -4.75
N PHE A 45 7.28 -6.02 -3.62
CA PHE A 45 6.17 -6.97 -3.58
C PHE A 45 5.09 -6.61 -4.61
N VAL A 46 4.60 -5.37 -4.62
CA VAL A 46 3.56 -4.93 -5.57
C VAL A 46 4.05 -5.03 -7.02
N ILE A 47 5.30 -4.65 -7.30
CA ILE A 47 5.91 -4.79 -8.63
C ILE A 47 5.94 -6.25 -9.06
N PHE A 48 6.40 -7.15 -8.19
CA PHE A 48 6.48 -8.58 -8.45
C PHE A 48 5.10 -9.16 -8.78
N GLN A 49 4.10 -8.88 -7.94
CA GLN A 49 2.74 -9.38 -8.15
C GLN A 49 2.12 -8.83 -9.45
N THR A 50 2.39 -7.56 -9.76
CA THR A 50 1.90 -6.92 -11.01
C THR A 50 2.55 -7.56 -12.24
N LYS A 51 3.86 -7.82 -12.22
CA LYS A 51 4.58 -8.47 -13.34
C LYS A 51 4.08 -9.88 -13.63
N HIS A 52 3.54 -10.57 -12.63
CA HIS A 52 2.97 -11.92 -12.77
C HIS A 52 1.46 -11.90 -13.03
N ASN A 53 0.88 -10.75 -13.35
CA ASN A 53 -0.55 -10.58 -13.64
C ASN A 53 -1.48 -10.99 -12.47
N TYR A 54 -1.01 -10.91 -11.22
CA TYR A 54 -1.82 -11.18 -10.02
C TYR A 54 -2.60 -9.95 -9.52
N CYS A 55 -2.64 -8.87 -10.31
CA CYS A 55 -3.40 -7.66 -10.01
C CYS A 55 -4.36 -7.35 -11.15
N ASN A 56 -5.53 -6.84 -10.79
CA ASN A 56 -6.58 -6.42 -11.73
C ASN A 56 -6.91 -4.93 -11.51
N CYS A 57 -5.90 -4.07 -11.57
CA CYS A 57 -6.02 -2.65 -11.20
C CYS A 57 -7.00 -1.86 -12.07
N GLU A 58 -7.19 -2.23 -13.34
CA GLU A 58 -8.17 -1.58 -14.22
C GLU A 58 -9.62 -1.80 -13.74
N ASN A 59 -9.88 -2.92 -13.07
CA ASN A 59 -11.20 -3.21 -12.52
C ASN A 59 -11.33 -2.76 -11.06
N LEU A 60 -10.30 -3.01 -10.24
CA LEU A 60 -10.34 -2.79 -8.78
C LEU A 60 -9.99 -1.36 -8.35
N ASN A 61 -9.10 -0.66 -9.06
CA ASN A 61 -8.77 0.73 -8.71
C ASN A 61 -9.84 1.66 -9.33
N PRO A 62 -10.56 2.49 -8.53
CA PRO A 62 -11.53 3.46 -9.05
C PRO A 62 -10.94 4.42 -10.07
N GLN A 63 -9.63 4.70 -9.98
CA GLN A 63 -8.92 5.59 -10.91
C GLN A 63 -8.48 4.89 -12.22
N LYS A 64 -8.77 3.59 -12.37
CA LYS A 64 -8.52 2.82 -13.61
C LYS A 64 -7.07 2.77 -14.08
N HIS A 65 -6.12 2.79 -13.14
CA HIS A 65 -4.69 2.65 -13.40
C HIS A 65 -3.99 1.86 -12.30
N CYS A 66 -2.79 1.35 -12.60
CA CYS A 66 -1.99 0.62 -11.62
C CYS A 66 -1.54 1.53 -10.48
N CYS A 67 -1.71 1.04 -9.23
CA CYS A 67 -1.30 1.75 -8.01
C CYS A 67 0.19 2.14 -8.01
N LEU A 68 1.05 1.45 -8.77
CA LEU A 68 2.47 1.79 -8.93
C LEU A 68 2.72 3.24 -9.40
N LYS A 69 1.75 3.88 -10.08
CA LYS A 69 1.83 5.31 -10.40
C LYS A 69 1.78 6.16 -9.13
N ASP A 70 0.90 5.81 -8.19
CA ASP A 70 0.66 6.56 -6.95
C ASP A 70 1.78 6.36 -5.92
N PHE A 71 2.40 5.17 -5.88
CA PHE A 71 3.63 4.94 -5.10
C PHE A 71 4.71 5.98 -5.42
N LYS A 72 4.94 6.28 -6.70
CA LYS A 72 5.93 7.28 -7.14
C LYS A 72 5.56 8.70 -6.73
N VAL A 73 4.27 9.02 -6.67
CA VAL A 73 3.79 10.34 -6.23
C VAL A 73 4.02 10.52 -4.73
N LEU A 74 3.67 9.49 -3.93
CA LEU A 74 3.85 9.54 -2.48
C LEU A 74 5.31 9.62 -2.06
N GLU A 75 6.20 8.89 -2.74
CA GLU A 75 7.65 8.98 -2.49
C GLU A 75 8.17 10.40 -2.69
N LYS A 76 7.79 11.06 -3.79
CA LYS A 76 8.19 12.46 -4.06
C LYS A 76 7.63 13.47 -3.06
N ALA A 77 6.52 13.15 -2.41
CA ALA A 77 5.89 14.03 -1.43
C ALA A 77 6.43 13.84 -0.01
N ASN A 78 7.17 12.76 0.27
CA ASN A 78 7.64 12.38 1.61
C ASN A 78 9.16 12.16 1.68
N ILE A 79 9.90 12.50 0.62
CA ILE A 79 11.36 12.54 0.53
C ILE A 79 11.75 13.99 0.23
#